data_AF-V5GF34-F1
#
_entry.id   AF-V5GF34-F1
#
_cell.length_a   1.000
_cell.length_b   1.000
_cell.length_c   1.000
_cell.angle_alpha   90.00
_cell.angle_beta   90.00
_cell.angle_gamma   90.00
#
_symmetry.space_group_name_H-M   'P 1'
#
loop_
_entity.id
_entity.type
_entity.pdbx_description
1 polymer ?
#
loop_
_entity_poly.entity_id
_entity_poly.type
_entity_poly.pdbx_seq_one_letter_code
_entity_poly.pdbx_strand_id
1 'polypeptide(L)'
;AILKLFRCSLPTFPENGDWKLLSGTGKPGEKVPKGTVIQFHCNNGYKLSMQSPYVVCDGIWNSFPICQKLCPPVYPSSTYSLKCIDSMGMPISCTEATEGTYLQFNCAPFYESQVGSKSRLCRDGSWNYPKPICLPVCGQKIGETAKPLIFGAKPNEKLQYPWVT
;
A
#
# COMPACT_ATOMS: atom_id res chain seq x y z
N ALA A 1 -53.26 -2.74 0.83
CA ALA A 1 -52.38 -1.92 1.68
C ALA A 1 -50.92 -2.26 1.35
N ILE A 2 -50.19 -1.35 0.70
CA ILE A 2 -48.80 -1.60 0.29
C ILE A 2 -47.91 -1.35 1.51
N LEU A 3 -47.51 -2.41 2.22
CA LEU A 3 -46.45 -2.33 3.22
C LEU A 3 -45.16 -1.99 2.49
N LYS A 4 -44.86 -0.69 2.35
CA LYS A 4 -43.51 -0.22 2.05
C LYS A 4 -42.63 -0.69 3.20
N LEU A 5 -42.02 -1.86 3.04
CA LEU A 5 -41.08 -2.48 3.98
C LEU A 5 -39.77 -1.70 3.94
N PHE A 6 -39.80 -0.46 4.43
CA PHE A 6 -38.60 0.32 4.71
C PHE A 6 -37.88 -0.33 5.90
N ARG A 7 -36.76 -0.99 5.64
CA ARG A 7 -36.12 -1.84 6.63
C ARG A 7 -34.80 -1.31 7.15
N CYS A 8 -34.06 -0.55 6.35
CA CYS A 8 -32.77 0.00 6.77
C CYS A 8 -32.87 1.52 6.98
N SER A 9 -32.18 2.03 8.00
CA SER A 9 -32.06 3.48 8.26
C SER A 9 -30.70 3.97 7.78
N LEU A 10 -30.65 4.98 6.90
CA LEU A 10 -29.39 5.47 6.34
C LEU A 10 -28.39 5.85 7.44
N PRO A 11 -27.12 5.42 7.34
CA PRO A 11 -26.12 5.71 8.36
C PRO A 11 -25.76 7.20 8.38
N THR A 12 -25.10 7.64 9.44
CA THR A 12 -24.38 8.92 9.42
C THR A 12 -23.24 8.87 8.42
N PHE A 13 -22.73 10.03 8.01
CA PHE A 13 -21.53 10.08 7.20
C PHE A 13 -20.33 9.50 7.97
N PRO A 14 -19.43 8.73 7.32
CA PRO A 14 -18.22 8.27 7.95
C PRO A 14 -17.31 9.45 8.27
N GLU A 15 -16.47 9.30 9.29
CA GLU A 15 -15.42 10.28 9.55
C GLU A 15 -14.48 10.37 8.34
N ASN A 16 -14.13 11.59 7.91
CA ASN A 16 -13.28 11.83 6.73
C ASN A 16 -13.84 11.24 5.43
N GLY A 17 -15.16 11.19 5.28
CA GLY A 17 -15.79 10.79 4.04
C GLY A 17 -17.28 11.15 3.98
N ASP A 18 -17.93 10.68 2.93
CA ASP A 18 -19.36 10.82 2.70
C ASP A 18 -19.91 9.55 2.03
N TRP A 19 -21.22 9.56 1.77
CA TRP A 19 -21.85 8.52 0.97
C TRP A 19 -22.99 9.11 0.15
N LYS A 20 -23.30 8.45 -0.97
CA LYS A 20 -24.41 8.81 -1.86
C LYS A 20 -25.26 7.58 -2.16
N LEU A 21 -26.55 7.79 -2.37
CA LEU A 21 -27.41 6.74 -2.88
C LEU A 21 -27.16 6.60 -4.39
N LEU A 22 -27.07 5.37 -4.87
CA LEU A 22 -27.07 5.13 -6.33
C LEU A 22 -28.44 5.44 -6.94
N SER A 23 -29.50 5.34 -6.13
CA SER A 23 -30.88 5.63 -6.54
C SER A 23 -31.45 6.76 -5.70
N GLY A 24 -31.41 7.99 -6.22
CA GLY A 24 -32.04 9.15 -5.63
C GLY A 24 -31.16 9.90 -4.61
N THR A 25 -31.79 10.57 -3.66
CA THR A 25 -31.13 11.30 -2.58
C THR A 25 -31.68 10.85 -1.23
N GLY A 26 -30.89 10.98 -0.18
CA GLY A 26 -31.33 10.66 1.17
C GLY A 26 -30.43 11.30 2.22
N LYS A 27 -30.96 11.40 3.44
CA LYS A 27 -30.25 11.97 4.59
C LYS A 27 -30.03 10.92 5.69
N PRO A 28 -28.99 11.08 6.52
CA PRO A 28 -28.80 10.23 7.68
C PRO A 28 -30.08 10.06 8.50
N GLY A 29 -30.40 8.82 8.87
CA GLY A 29 -31.60 8.46 9.64
C GLY A 29 -32.86 8.18 8.82
N GLU A 30 -32.90 8.52 7.53
CA GLU A 30 -34.06 8.21 6.68
C GLU A 30 -34.18 6.70 6.42
N LYS A 31 -35.42 6.18 6.37
CA LYS A 31 -35.66 4.76 6.13
C LYS A 31 -35.78 4.46 4.63
N VAL A 32 -35.07 3.42 4.19
CA VAL A 32 -35.00 3.00 2.79
C VAL A 32 -35.47 1.55 2.59
N PRO A 33 -36.02 1.22 1.40
CA PRO A 33 -36.47 -0.14 1.11
C PRO A 33 -35.29 -1.10 0.92
N LYS A 34 -35.60 -2.40 1.01
CA LYS A 34 -34.65 -3.47 0.63
C LYS A 34 -34.23 -3.28 -0.84
N GLY A 35 -32.94 -3.49 -1.11
CA GLY A 35 -32.34 -3.28 -2.43
C GLY A 35 -31.74 -1.89 -2.65
N THR A 36 -31.91 -0.94 -1.72
CA THR A 36 -31.20 0.34 -1.78
C THR A 36 -29.69 0.13 -1.65
N VAL A 37 -28.93 0.77 -2.55
CA VAL A 37 -27.46 0.71 -2.59
C VAL A 37 -26.87 2.07 -2.22
N ILE A 38 -25.95 2.05 -1.26
CA ILE A 38 -25.15 3.20 -0.83
C ILE A 38 -23.75 3.04 -1.41
N GLN A 39 -23.22 4.11 -2.00
CA GLN A 39 -21.82 4.22 -2.40
C GLN A 39 -21.09 5.13 -1.42
N PHE A 40 -20.05 4.60 -0.77
CA PHE A 40 -19.18 5.35 0.12
C PHE A 40 -18.03 6.00 -0.63
N HIS A 41 -17.60 7.15 -0.15
CA HIS A 41 -16.44 7.88 -0.64
C HIS A 41 -15.65 8.47 0.53
N CYS A 42 -14.33 8.53 0.38
CA CYS A 42 -13.43 9.07 1.39
C CYS A 42 -12.78 10.34 0.87
N ASN A 43 -12.55 11.28 1.79
CA ASN A 43 -11.84 12.51 1.50
C ASN A 43 -10.41 12.21 1.03
N ASN A 44 -9.79 13.20 0.38
CA ASN A 44 -8.39 13.11 -0.04
C ASN A 44 -7.48 12.75 1.14
N GLY A 45 -6.57 11.80 0.92
CA GLY A 45 -5.69 11.27 1.96
C GLY A 45 -6.29 10.12 2.77
N TYR A 46 -7.48 9.63 2.40
CA TYR A 46 -8.11 8.47 3.03
C TYR A 46 -8.53 7.43 1.99
N LYS A 47 -8.61 6.17 2.41
CA LYS A 47 -9.03 5.01 1.62
C LYS A 47 -10.07 4.20 2.39
N LEU A 48 -11.03 3.61 1.69
CA LEU A 48 -12.02 2.71 2.28
C LEU A 48 -11.34 1.46 2.85
N SER A 49 -11.77 1.04 4.04
CA SER A 49 -11.32 -0.21 4.68
C SER A 49 -11.77 -1.49 3.96
N MET A 50 -12.76 -1.37 3.07
CA MET A 50 -13.29 -2.46 2.27
C MET A 50 -12.96 -2.26 0.79
N GLN A 51 -12.77 -3.36 0.07
CA GLN A 51 -12.48 -3.33 -1.37
C GLN A 51 -13.66 -2.77 -2.20
N SER A 52 -14.90 -3.05 -1.77
CA SER A 52 -16.10 -2.54 -2.41
C SER A 52 -16.55 -1.23 -1.75
N PRO A 53 -16.83 -0.17 -2.52
CA PRO A 53 -17.44 1.05 -2.00
C PRO A 53 -18.96 0.93 -1.81
N TYR A 54 -19.56 -0.18 -2.21
CA TYR A 54 -21.01 -0.37 -2.23
C TYR A 54 -21.50 -1.21 -1.06
N VAL A 55 -22.56 -0.74 -0.40
CA VAL A 55 -23.31 -1.47 0.63
C VAL A 55 -24.78 -1.54 0.25
N VAL A 56 -25.38 -2.72 0.34
CA VAL A 56 -26.78 -2.97 -0.06
C VAL A 56 -27.63 -3.21 1.18
N CYS A 57 -28.79 -2.55 1.26
CA CYS A 57 -29.79 -2.82 2.28
C CYS A 57 -30.50 -4.15 1.97
N ASP A 58 -30.17 -5.21 2.72
CA ASP A 58 -30.84 -6.52 2.56
C ASP A 58 -31.96 -6.76 3.60
N GLY A 59 -32.20 -5.79 4.47
CA GLY A 59 -33.19 -5.83 5.54
C GLY A 59 -32.67 -5.19 6.82
N ILE A 60 -31.38 -5.35 7.12
CA ILE A 60 -30.64 -4.64 8.16
C ILE A 60 -29.26 -4.34 7.55
N TRP A 61 -28.63 -3.24 7.97
CA TRP A 61 -27.23 -2.99 7.58
C TRP A 61 -26.30 -3.95 8.32
N ASN A 62 -25.39 -4.58 7.59
CA ASN A 62 -24.42 -5.52 8.20
C ASN A 62 -23.24 -4.76 8.82
N SER A 63 -22.51 -4.03 7.98
CA SER A 63 -21.37 -3.20 8.38
C SER A 63 -21.16 -2.09 7.35
N PHE A 64 -20.45 -1.04 7.75
CA PHE A 64 -20.06 0.05 6.86
C PHE A 64 -18.55 0.14 6.78
N PRO A 65 -17.97 0.50 5.62
CA PRO A 65 -16.56 0.78 5.53
C PRO A 65 -16.21 2.03 6.33
N ILE A 66 -14.98 2.08 6.84
CA ILE A 66 -14.40 3.28 7.44
C ILE A 66 -13.38 3.90 6.48
N CYS A 67 -13.19 5.21 6.57
CA CYS A 67 -12.13 5.90 5.84
C CYS A 67 -10.85 5.84 6.65
N GLN A 68 -9.91 4.99 6.22
CA GLN A 68 -8.60 4.84 6.83
C GLN A 68 -7.64 5.88 6.26
N LYS A 69 -6.92 6.56 7.14
CA LYS A 69 -5.91 7.54 6.76
C LYS A 69 -4.76 6.85 6.01
N LEU A 70 -4.37 7.42 4.87
CA LEU A 70 -3.25 6.95 4.08
C LEU A 70 -1.94 7.45 4.67
N CYS A 71 -0.92 6.60 4.64
CA CYS A 71 0.46 7.05 4.77
C CYS A 71 0.94 7.73 3.49
N PRO A 72 1.96 8.61 3.57
CA PRO A 72 2.51 9.27 2.38
C PRO A 72 2.89 8.26 1.30
N PRO A 73 2.50 8.46 0.04
CA PRO A 73 2.76 7.52 -1.03
C PRO A 73 4.26 7.39 -1.29
N VAL A 74 4.72 6.15 -1.50
CA VAL A 74 6.13 5.86 -1.80
C VAL A 74 6.22 5.18 -3.17
N TYR A 75 7.13 5.70 -4.00
CA TYR A 75 7.36 5.21 -5.36
C TYR A 75 8.74 4.54 -5.47
N PRO A 76 8.87 3.50 -6.32
CA PRO A 76 10.16 2.86 -6.60
C PRO A 76 11.11 3.84 -7.31
N SER A 77 12.41 3.52 -7.29
CA SER A 77 13.47 4.34 -7.89
C SER A 77 14.46 3.44 -8.65
N SER A 78 15.43 4.02 -9.35
CA SER A 78 16.54 3.28 -9.97
C SER A 78 17.42 2.55 -8.96
N THR A 79 17.47 3.03 -7.72
CA THR A 79 18.33 2.49 -6.65
C THR A 79 17.64 1.47 -5.75
N TYR A 80 16.31 1.33 -5.82
CA TYR A 80 15.55 0.39 -4.99
C TYR A 80 14.18 0.04 -5.60
N SER A 81 13.72 -1.18 -5.31
CA SER A 81 12.32 -1.59 -5.47
C SER A 81 11.59 -1.59 -4.11
N LEU A 82 10.27 -1.60 -4.16
CA LEU A 82 9.40 -1.57 -2.99
C LEU A 82 8.54 -2.83 -2.93
N LYS A 83 8.27 -3.30 -1.72
CA LYS A 83 7.27 -4.33 -1.44
C LYS A 83 6.41 -3.86 -0.27
N CYS A 84 5.12 -3.65 -0.49
CA CYS A 84 4.16 -3.31 0.55
C CYS A 84 3.22 -4.47 0.82
N ILE A 85 2.98 -4.73 2.10
CA ILE A 85 2.10 -5.76 2.60
C ILE A 85 1.16 -5.10 3.61
N ASP A 86 -0.15 -5.28 3.47
CA ASP A 86 -1.13 -4.75 4.42
C ASP A 86 -1.09 -5.47 5.77
N SER A 87 -1.95 -5.06 6.70
CA SER A 87 -2.05 -5.67 8.03
C SER A 87 -2.56 -7.11 8.02
N MET A 88 -3.16 -7.57 6.91
CA MET A 88 -3.64 -8.95 6.72
C MET A 88 -2.61 -9.84 6.00
N GLY A 89 -1.46 -9.31 5.62
CA GLY A 89 -0.42 -10.07 4.92
C GLY A 89 -0.57 -10.08 3.39
N MET A 90 -1.47 -9.27 2.82
CA MET A 90 -1.71 -9.20 1.38
C MET A 90 -0.83 -8.15 0.70
N PRO A 91 -0.26 -8.45 -0.49
CA PRO A 91 0.51 -7.48 -1.25
C PRO A 91 -0.39 -6.35 -1.76
N ILE A 92 -0.01 -5.11 -1.50
CA ILE A 92 -0.74 -3.92 -1.94
C ILE A 92 0.20 -2.91 -2.63
N SER A 93 -0.39 -1.94 -3.33
CA SER A 93 0.38 -0.78 -3.81
C SER A 93 0.88 0.04 -2.62
N CYS A 94 2.15 0.46 -2.66
CA CYS A 94 2.73 1.34 -1.64
C CYS A 94 2.15 2.76 -1.63
N THR A 95 1.32 3.10 -2.62
CA THR A 95 0.54 4.35 -2.65
C THR A 95 -0.79 4.25 -1.89
N GLU A 96 -1.19 3.03 -1.50
CA GLU A 96 -2.46 2.75 -0.84
C GLU A 96 -2.27 2.25 0.61
N ALA A 97 -1.09 2.51 1.18
CA ALA A 97 -0.72 2.07 2.51
C ALA A 97 -1.59 2.76 3.58
N THR A 98 -2.25 1.95 4.42
CA THR A 98 -3.02 2.38 5.59
C THR A 98 -2.42 1.77 6.86
N GLU A 99 -3.03 2.06 8.02
CA GLU A 99 -2.59 1.58 9.34
C GLU A 99 -2.16 0.10 9.34
N GLY A 100 -0.96 -0.16 9.87
CA GLY A 100 -0.41 -1.51 9.96
C GLY A 100 0.26 -2.04 8.69
N THR A 101 0.26 -1.27 7.59
CA THR A 101 1.00 -1.65 6.36
C THR A 101 2.50 -1.66 6.62
N TYR A 102 3.16 -2.75 6.20
CA TYR A 102 4.61 -2.90 6.19
C TYR A 102 5.17 -2.63 4.79
N LEU A 103 6.07 -1.64 4.70
CA LEU A 103 6.82 -1.32 3.49
C LEU A 103 8.26 -1.82 3.63
N GLN A 104 8.73 -2.57 2.65
CA GLN A 104 10.11 -3.07 2.57
C GLN A 104 10.81 -2.46 1.35
N PHE A 105 11.97 -1.85 1.59
CA PHE A 105 12.89 -1.39 0.56
C PHE A 105 13.86 -2.51 0.20
N ASN A 106 14.03 -2.75 -1.10
CA ASN A 106 15.02 -3.68 -1.63
C ASN A 106 15.95 -2.89 -2.56
N CYS A 107 17.21 -2.70 -2.15
CA CYS A 107 18.17 -2.00 -3.01
C CYS A 107 18.36 -2.75 -4.34
N ALA A 108 18.57 -1.99 -5.41
CA ALA A 108 18.86 -2.54 -6.73
C ALA A 108 20.18 -3.34 -6.72
N PRO A 109 20.43 -4.21 -7.70
CA PRO A 109 21.71 -4.91 -7.81
C PRO A 109 22.89 -3.94 -7.77
N PHE A 110 23.94 -4.31 -7.04
CA PHE A 110 25.12 -3.46 -6.78
C PHE A 110 24.87 -2.22 -5.92
N TYR A 111 23.71 -2.14 -5.25
CA TYR A 111 23.44 -1.14 -4.22
C TYR A 111 23.19 -1.80 -2.87
N GLU A 112 23.59 -1.13 -1.80
CA GLU A 112 23.37 -1.58 -0.43
C GLU A 112 22.95 -0.41 0.48
N SER A 113 22.12 -0.70 1.48
CA SER A 113 21.78 0.26 2.51
C SER A 113 22.83 0.19 3.63
N GLN A 114 23.58 1.27 3.82
CA GLN A 114 24.62 1.33 4.85
C GLN A 114 24.06 1.61 6.25
N VAL A 115 22.90 2.28 6.33
CA VAL A 115 22.32 2.77 7.59
C VAL A 115 20.79 2.67 7.57
N GLY A 116 20.22 2.23 8.70
CA GLY A 116 18.79 2.24 8.96
C GLY A 116 18.07 0.94 8.60
N SER A 117 16.89 0.74 9.19
CA SER A 117 16.04 -0.38 8.82
C SER A 117 15.67 -0.30 7.34
N LYS A 118 15.56 -1.44 6.65
CA LYS A 118 14.99 -1.52 5.30
C LYS A 118 13.45 -1.58 5.31
N SER A 119 12.82 -1.64 6.49
CA SER A 119 11.36 -1.75 6.65
C SER A 119 10.72 -0.55 7.36
N ARG A 120 9.54 -0.13 6.91
CA ARG A 120 8.73 0.95 7.50
C ARG A 120 7.35 0.41 7.86
N LEU A 121 6.80 0.89 8.96
CA LEU A 121 5.43 0.61 9.39
C LEU A 121 4.60 1.88 9.25
N CYS A 122 3.45 1.77 8.61
CA CYS A 122 2.46 2.83 8.56
C CYS A 122 1.70 2.88 9.89
N ARG A 123 1.81 4.00 10.60
CA ARG A 123 1.10 4.26 11.87
C ARG A 123 0.56 5.68 11.88
N ASP A 124 -0.75 5.82 12.12
CA ASP A 124 -1.51 7.06 12.15
C ASP A 124 -1.28 7.97 10.93
N GLY A 125 -1.22 7.35 9.75
CA GLY A 125 -0.95 8.04 8.49
C GLY A 125 0.47 8.59 8.37
N SER A 126 1.44 8.06 9.14
CA SER A 126 2.86 8.40 9.05
C SER A 126 3.75 7.16 9.01
N TRP A 127 4.89 7.25 8.31
CA TRP A 127 5.92 6.21 8.33
C TRP A 127 6.86 6.41 9.52
N ASN A 128 7.12 5.36 10.29
CA ASN A 128 7.83 5.43 11.58
C ASN A 128 9.35 5.73 11.52
N TYR A 129 10.00 5.70 10.35
CA TYR A 129 11.45 5.96 10.21
C TYR A 129 11.78 6.67 8.89
N PRO A 130 12.89 7.43 8.79
CA PRO A 130 13.30 8.08 7.55
C PRO A 130 13.59 7.04 6.46
N LYS A 131 13.33 7.33 5.18
CA LYS A 131 13.64 6.39 4.08
C LYS A 131 15.12 5.96 4.08
N PRO A 132 15.46 4.70 3.79
CA PRO A 132 16.85 4.27 3.71
C PRO A 132 17.50 4.84 2.45
N ILE A 133 18.83 4.99 2.49
CA ILE A 133 19.63 5.38 1.32
C ILE A 133 20.32 4.14 0.79
N CYS A 134 20.01 3.76 -0.45
CA CYS A 134 20.72 2.71 -1.18
C CYS A 134 21.87 3.36 -1.93
N LEU A 135 23.11 3.04 -1.56
CA LEU A 135 24.33 3.55 -2.17
C LEU A 135 24.98 2.44 -3.02
N PRO A 136 25.67 2.78 -4.11
CA PRO A 136 26.40 1.79 -4.89
C PRO A 136 27.48 1.14 -4.01
N VAL A 137 27.63 -0.17 -4.15
CA VAL A 137 28.71 -0.92 -3.52
C VAL A 137 30.02 -0.57 -4.23
N CYS A 138 30.96 0.05 -3.51
CA CYS A 138 32.27 0.42 -4.02
C CYS A 138 33.35 -0.60 -3.60
N GLY A 139 34.41 -0.74 -4.39
CA GLY A 139 35.59 -1.52 -3.99
C GLY A 139 35.44 -3.05 -4.05
N GLN A 140 34.34 -3.57 -4.63
CA GLN A 140 34.12 -5.02 -4.75
C GLN A 140 34.89 -5.60 -5.95
N LYS A 141 35.92 -6.43 -5.67
CA LYS A 141 36.68 -7.11 -6.73
C LYS A 141 35.82 -8.21 -7.37
N ILE A 142 35.81 -8.27 -8.70
CA ILE A 142 35.08 -9.31 -9.46
C ILE A 142 35.75 -10.71 -9.32
N GLY A 143 36.98 -10.76 -8.78
CA GLY A 143 37.87 -11.93 -8.88
C GLY A 143 37.73 -13.04 -7.83
N GLU A 144 37.15 -12.82 -6.64
CA GLU A 144 37.23 -13.83 -5.55
C GLU A 144 36.24 -15.00 -5.71
N THR A 145 35.21 -14.87 -6.56
CA THR A 145 34.21 -15.93 -6.82
C THR A 145 34.21 -16.43 -8.26
N ALA A 146 35.04 -15.84 -9.13
CA ALA A 146 35.07 -16.17 -10.55
C ALA A 146 35.83 -17.49 -10.77
N LYS A 147 35.09 -18.60 -10.90
CA LYS A 147 35.67 -19.86 -11.38
C LYS A 147 35.94 -19.73 -12.89
N PRO A 148 37.20 -19.84 -13.34
CA PRO A 148 37.49 -19.82 -14.77
C PRO A 148 36.85 -21.06 -15.42
N LEU A 149 36.22 -20.88 -16.57
CA LEU A 149 35.64 -21.99 -17.36
C LEU A 149 36.72 -22.83 -18.06
N ILE A 150 37.96 -22.33 -18.11
CA ILE A 150 39.11 -22.96 -18.73
C ILE A 150 40.14 -23.30 -17.65
N PHE A 151 40.58 -24.55 -17.61
CA PHE A 151 41.59 -25.03 -16.67
C PHE A 151 42.91 -24.24 -16.84
N GLY A 152 43.41 -23.65 -15.74
CA GLY A 152 44.63 -22.84 -15.74
C GLY A 152 44.47 -21.38 -16.17
N ALA A 153 43.27 -20.94 -16.58
CA ALA A 153 43.03 -19.54 -16.91
C ALA A 153 42.93 -18.67 -15.65
N LYS A 154 43.45 -17.44 -15.75
CA LYS A 154 43.36 -16.42 -14.70
C LYS A 154 42.34 -15.34 -15.09
N PRO A 155 41.53 -14.81 -14.16
CA PRO A 155 40.63 -13.70 -14.45
C PRO A 155 41.42 -12.47 -14.92
N ASN A 156 40.92 -11.78 -15.95
CA ASN A 156 41.55 -10.57 -16.49
C ASN A 156 41.72 -9.51 -15.38
N GLU A 157 42.96 -9.13 -15.07
CA GLU A 157 43.30 -8.19 -14.01
C GLU A 157 42.65 -6.81 -14.20
N LYS A 158 42.44 -6.38 -15.46
CA LYS A 158 41.73 -5.12 -15.77
C LYS A 158 40.26 -5.14 -15.37
N LEU A 159 39.63 -6.31 -15.29
CA LEU A 159 38.24 -6.47 -14.84
C LEU A 159 38.14 -6.74 -13.34
N GLN A 160 39.26 -7.04 -12.66
CA GLN A 160 39.27 -7.28 -11.22
C GLN A 160 39.08 -5.99 -10.41
N TYR A 161 39.47 -4.84 -10.98
CA TYR A 161 39.36 -3.53 -10.35
C TYR A 161 38.58 -2.56 -11.25
N PRO A 162 37.23 -2.66 -11.30
CA PRO A 162 36.40 -1.86 -12.21
C PRO A 162 36.55 -0.34 -12.08
N TRP A 163 37.08 0.14 -10.96
CA TRP A 163 37.27 1.56 -10.66
C TRP A 163 38.66 2.10 -11.02
N VAL A 164 39.56 1.26 -11.52
CA VAL A 164 40.91 1.69 -11.95
C VAL A 164 40.91 1.84 -13.47
N THR A 165 40.93 3.09 -13.94
CA THR A 165 41.08 3.47 -15.36
C THR A 165 42.53 3.56 -15.77
#